data_AF-A0A9X2F160-F1
#
_entry.id   AF-A0A9X2F160-F1
#
_cell.length_a   1.000
_cell.length_b   1.000
_cell.length_c   1.000
_cell.angle_alpha   90.00
_cell.angle_beta   90.00
_cell.angle_gamma   90.00
#
_symmetry.space_group_name_H-M   'P 1'
#
loop_
_entity.id
_entity.type
_entity.pdbx_description
1 polymer ?
#
loop_
_entity_poly.entity_id
_entity_poly.type
_entity_poly.pdbx_seq_one_letter_code
_entity_poly.pdbx_strand_id
1 'polypeptide(L)'
;MGIIYQIIKKAKQSSSLIITALLLFLANYSFGQVCPVTIKEPPTAKVTITPTAVCSGQPFDLVVNLTSDDQQTGSPEWTFTYTGGTGGTINTAALPLGVTITRTGTNAVVTIPITIVAPGNYTFGISVLEDNWYPTSPVVDACNFDGTDAITIDPTNTIALSSAAGTDAQTVCINTGLVNITYATTGATGATFSGLPAGVSGSWAADVATITGTPTVSGPFTYTINLTGGCGTVSTTG
;
A
#
# COMPACT_ATOMS: atom_id res chain seq x y z
N MET A 1 23.28 79.01 3.07
CA MET A 1 24.53 78.40 3.56
C MET A 1 24.91 78.82 5.01
N GLY A 2 23.96 79.27 5.85
CA GLY A 2 24.25 79.76 7.22
C GLY A 2 23.85 78.83 8.38
N ILE A 3 22.99 77.83 8.15
CA ILE A 3 22.48 76.94 9.21
C ILE A 3 23.39 75.71 9.41
N ILE A 4 23.94 75.15 8.33
CA ILE A 4 24.87 74.00 8.38
C ILE A 4 26.19 74.37 9.10
N TYR A 5 26.70 75.59 8.90
CA TYR A 5 27.92 76.06 9.56
C TYR A 5 27.74 76.23 11.08
N GLN A 6 26.56 76.68 11.53
CA GLN A 6 26.24 76.83 12.95
C GLN A 6 26.04 75.48 13.65
N ILE A 7 25.55 74.45 12.94
CA ILE A 7 25.40 73.08 13.46
C ILE A 7 26.78 72.42 13.65
N ILE A 8 27.70 72.57 12.69
CA ILE A 8 29.06 72.02 12.78
C ILE A 8 29.87 72.70 13.90
N LYS A 9 29.68 74.02 14.09
CA LYS A 9 30.37 74.76 15.16
C LYS A 9 29.88 74.39 16.56
N LYS A 10 28.59 74.05 16.71
CA LYS A 10 28.02 73.54 17.98
C LYS A 10 28.39 72.08 18.27
N ALA A 11 28.68 71.27 17.25
CA ALA A 11 29.11 69.88 17.40
C ALA A 11 30.58 69.73 17.86
N LYS A 12 31.42 70.76 17.68
CA LYS A 12 32.86 70.71 18.00
C LYS A 12 33.19 70.92 19.49
N GLN A 13 32.18 71.15 20.35
CA GLN A 13 32.35 71.39 21.79
C GLN A 13 31.71 70.33 22.71
N SER A 14 31.09 69.28 22.15
CA SER A 14 30.47 68.17 22.91
C SER A 14 31.23 66.84 22.69
N SER A 15 32.55 66.97 22.63
CA SER A 15 33.55 65.96 22.33
C SER A 15 33.67 64.95 23.48
N SER A 16 33.05 63.79 23.30
CA SER A 16 33.44 62.47 23.83
C SER A 16 32.19 61.58 23.90
N LEU A 17 31.10 62.08 24.50
CA LEU A 17 29.90 61.27 24.74
C LEU A 17 29.14 60.88 23.46
N ILE A 18 29.03 61.78 22.49
CA ILE A 18 28.28 61.53 21.23
C ILE A 18 29.08 60.62 20.29
N ILE A 19 30.41 60.78 20.24
CA ILE A 19 31.29 59.92 19.45
C ILE A 19 31.33 58.50 20.06
N THR A 20 31.37 58.40 21.39
CA THR A 20 31.31 57.11 22.10
C THR A 20 29.93 56.44 21.93
N ALA A 21 28.83 57.20 22.00
CA ALA A 21 27.49 56.68 21.74
C ALA A 21 27.31 56.22 20.29
N LEU A 22 27.87 56.92 19.30
CA LEU A 22 27.82 56.52 17.89
C LEU A 22 28.70 55.31 17.58
N LEU A 23 29.88 55.21 18.21
CA LEU A 23 30.74 54.02 18.16
C LEU A 23 30.12 52.81 18.86
N LEU A 24 29.41 52.99 19.99
CA LEU A 24 28.60 51.94 20.61
C LEU A 24 27.38 51.56 19.76
N PHE A 25 26.77 52.52 19.06
CA PHE A 25 25.66 52.24 18.14
C PHE A 25 26.13 51.47 16.91
N LEU A 26 27.31 51.81 16.36
CA LEU A 26 27.95 51.12 15.24
C LEU A 26 28.58 49.78 15.65
N ALA A 27 29.03 49.61 16.89
CA ALA A 27 29.51 48.33 17.42
C ALA A 27 28.36 47.37 17.81
N ASN A 28 27.17 47.90 18.12
CA ASN A 28 25.97 47.11 18.43
C ASN A 28 25.09 46.82 17.20
N TYR A 29 25.27 47.54 16.09
CA TYR A 29 24.64 47.21 14.81
C TYR A 29 25.58 46.35 13.96
N SER A 30 25.57 45.05 14.24
CA SER A 30 26.08 44.03 13.32
C SER A 30 25.28 44.10 12.02
N PHE A 31 25.80 44.81 11.01
CA PHE A 31 25.41 44.60 9.61
C PHE A 31 25.97 43.24 9.18
N GLY A 32 25.24 42.19 9.53
CA GLY A 32 25.63 40.82 9.22
C GLY A 32 24.55 39.79 9.48
N GLN A 33 23.34 40.19 9.88
CA GLN A 33 22.24 39.24 9.94
C GLN A 33 21.65 39.10 8.52
N VAL A 34 22.35 38.31 7.71
CA VAL A 34 21.71 37.64 6.58
C VAL A 34 20.71 36.69 7.23
N CYS A 35 19.44 37.10 7.31
CA CYS A 35 18.37 36.13 7.58
C CYS A 35 18.34 35.21 6.36
N PRO A 36 18.78 33.94 6.44
CA PRO A 36 18.62 33.06 5.31
C PRO A 36 17.12 32.99 5.00
N VAL A 37 16.75 33.29 3.75
CA VAL A 37 15.42 32.92 3.26
C VAL A 37 15.49 31.41 3.08
N THR A 38 15.04 30.67 4.09
CA THR A 38 14.87 29.24 3.99
C THR A 38 13.61 28.99 3.16
N ILE A 39 13.81 28.58 1.90
CA ILE A 39 12.73 27.96 1.13
C ILE A 39 12.63 26.54 1.64
N LYS A 40 11.47 26.22 2.17
CA LYS A 40 11.12 24.96 2.79
C LYS A 40 10.33 24.13 1.75
N GLU A 41 10.60 22.83 1.65
CA GLU A 41 9.94 21.96 0.66
C GLU A 41 8.65 21.42 1.29
N PRO A 42 7.51 21.42 0.59
CA PRO A 42 6.25 21.02 1.22
C PRO A 42 6.34 19.59 1.77
N PRO A 43 5.67 19.28 2.90
CA PRO A 43 5.64 17.94 3.45
C PRO A 43 5.06 16.97 2.41
N THR A 44 5.66 15.78 2.29
CA THR A 44 5.17 14.72 1.38
C THR A 44 4.71 13.50 2.18
N ALA A 45 3.65 12.85 1.71
CA ALA A 45 3.18 11.59 2.23
C ALA A 45 2.97 10.61 1.08
N LYS A 46 3.48 9.39 1.24
CA LYS A 46 3.41 8.33 0.23
C LYS A 46 2.94 7.02 0.83
N VAL A 47 1.90 6.45 0.25
CA VAL A 47 1.44 5.08 0.52
C VAL A 47 2.20 4.12 -0.38
N THR A 48 2.70 3.04 0.21
CA THR A 48 3.33 1.92 -0.50
C THR A 48 2.80 0.61 0.09
N ILE A 49 2.44 -0.31 -0.78
CA ILE A 49 2.04 -1.67 -0.44
C ILE A 49 3.10 -2.61 -1.02
N THR A 50 3.59 -3.53 -0.21
CA THR A 50 4.47 -4.59 -0.69
C THR A 50 4.09 -5.89 0.01
N PRO A 51 3.77 -6.96 -0.73
CA PRO A 51 3.67 -7.08 -2.20
C PRO A 51 2.36 -6.51 -2.80
N THR A 52 2.31 -6.30 -4.12
CA THR A 52 1.11 -5.78 -4.83
C THR A 52 -0.01 -6.80 -5.03
N ALA A 53 0.22 -8.06 -4.67
CA ALA A 53 -0.79 -9.11 -4.62
C ALA A 53 -0.50 -10.09 -3.47
N VAL A 54 -1.54 -10.52 -2.76
CA VAL A 54 -1.48 -11.54 -1.71
C VAL A 54 -2.68 -12.46 -1.76
N CYS A 55 -2.57 -13.64 -1.17
CA CYS A 55 -3.69 -14.55 -1.05
C CYS A 55 -4.72 -14.07 -0.04
N SER A 56 -5.98 -14.43 -0.27
CA SER A 56 -7.05 -14.30 0.72
C SER A 56 -6.59 -14.82 2.09
N GLY A 57 -6.71 -13.97 3.10
CA GLY A 57 -6.33 -14.25 4.49
C GLY A 57 -4.83 -14.14 4.79
N GLN A 58 -3.97 -13.86 3.80
CA GLN A 58 -2.56 -13.59 4.07
C GLN A 58 -2.36 -12.13 4.53
N PRO A 59 -1.56 -11.91 5.59
CA PRO A 59 -1.26 -10.56 6.05
C PRO A 59 -0.32 -9.86 5.08
N PHE A 60 -0.47 -8.54 4.93
CA PHE A 60 0.45 -7.67 4.23
C PHE A 60 0.61 -6.34 4.98
N ASP A 61 1.70 -5.63 4.69
CA ASP A 61 2.00 -4.36 5.32
C ASP A 61 1.58 -3.21 4.40
N LEU A 62 0.72 -2.34 4.91
CA LEU A 62 0.50 -1.01 4.37
C LEU A 62 1.54 -0.07 4.99
N VAL A 63 2.43 0.47 4.16
CA VAL A 63 3.49 1.37 4.58
C VAL A 63 3.17 2.80 4.17
N VAL A 64 3.12 3.71 5.14
CA VAL A 64 2.96 5.14 4.89
C VAL A 64 4.28 5.83 5.26
N ASN A 65 4.92 6.41 4.25
CA ASN A 65 6.15 7.19 4.40
C ASN A 65 5.76 8.67 4.48
N LEU A 66 6.09 9.29 5.61
CA LEU A 66 5.80 10.69 5.87
C LEU A 66 7.12 11.47 5.93
N THR A 67 7.18 12.57 5.21
CA THR A 67 8.28 13.54 5.28
C THR A 67 7.74 14.87 5.77
N SER A 68 8.40 15.41 6.78
CA SER A 68 8.12 16.73 7.33
C SER A 68 9.01 17.76 6.64
N ASP A 69 8.45 18.93 6.40
CA ASP A 69 9.19 20.14 6.01
C ASP A 69 9.88 20.82 7.21
N ASP A 70 9.47 20.47 8.43
CA ASP A 70 10.01 21.12 9.62
C ASP A 70 11.32 20.50 10.13
N GLN A 71 12.38 21.32 10.12
CA GLN A 71 13.72 20.99 10.63
C GLN A 71 13.94 21.41 12.10
N GLN A 72 12.92 21.91 12.83
CA GLN A 72 13.15 22.39 14.21
C GLN A 72 12.11 22.03 15.29
N THR A 73 10.88 21.63 14.95
CA THR A 73 9.82 21.47 15.96
C THR A 73 8.77 20.41 15.61
N GLY A 74 9.19 19.22 15.21
CA GLY A 74 8.47 17.96 15.50
C GLY A 74 6.96 17.86 15.23
N SER A 75 6.38 18.60 14.30
CA SER A 75 4.95 18.49 13.98
C SER A 75 4.73 18.57 12.48
N PRO A 76 4.16 17.49 11.93
CA PRO A 76 2.85 17.67 11.29
C PRO A 76 1.74 16.83 11.95
N GLU A 77 0.50 17.29 11.82
CA GLU A 77 -0.72 16.61 12.27
C GLU A 77 -1.47 16.05 11.05
N TRP A 78 -1.43 14.73 10.85
CA TRP A 78 -2.08 14.11 9.69
C TRP A 78 -3.32 13.28 10.10
N THR A 79 -4.33 13.28 9.24
CA THR A 79 -5.50 12.41 9.35
C THR A 79 -5.49 11.41 8.19
N PHE A 80 -5.29 10.13 8.48
CA PHE A 80 -5.43 9.07 7.49
C PHE A 80 -6.92 8.69 7.35
N THR A 81 -7.46 8.75 6.13
CA THR A 81 -8.80 8.26 5.83
C THR A 81 -8.72 7.16 4.80
N TYR A 82 -9.37 6.04 5.09
CA TYR A 82 -9.54 4.92 4.17
C TYR A 82 -10.93 4.97 3.52
N THR A 83 -11.00 4.85 2.20
CA THR A 83 -12.23 4.55 1.46
C THR A 83 -12.11 3.17 0.82
N GLY A 84 -12.77 2.18 1.41
CA GLY A 84 -12.80 0.82 0.88
C GLY A 84 -13.77 0.66 -0.27
N GLY A 85 -13.35 -0.06 -1.32
CA GLY A 85 -14.24 -0.57 -2.35
C GLY A 85 -15.22 -1.62 -1.80
N THR A 86 -16.35 -1.79 -2.48
CA THR A 86 -17.39 -2.78 -2.15
C THR A 86 -16.82 -4.19 -2.00
N GLY A 87 -16.85 -4.75 -0.78
CA GLY A 87 -16.77 -6.21 -0.57
C GLY A 87 -15.80 -6.74 0.49
N GLY A 88 -14.89 -5.94 1.05
CA GLY A 88 -13.89 -6.42 2.02
C GLY A 88 -14.23 -6.12 3.48
N THR A 89 -14.47 -7.15 4.30
CA THR A 89 -14.30 -7.05 5.75
C THR A 89 -12.79 -7.04 6.06
N ILE A 90 -12.28 -5.89 6.51
CA ILE A 90 -10.94 -5.81 7.11
C ILE A 90 -11.02 -6.55 8.44
N ASN A 91 -10.31 -7.68 8.58
CA ASN A 91 -10.19 -8.34 9.87
C ASN A 91 -9.10 -7.61 10.68
N THR A 92 -9.46 -6.46 11.22
CA THR A 92 -8.78 -5.88 12.35
C THR A 92 -9.55 -6.30 13.59
N ALA A 93 -8.95 -7.03 14.50
CA ALA A 93 -9.49 -7.08 15.86
C ALA A 93 -9.46 -5.69 16.55
N ALA A 94 -9.17 -4.58 15.85
CA ALA A 94 -9.11 -3.26 16.47
C ALA A 94 -9.33 -2.01 15.60
N LEU A 95 -9.66 -2.02 14.30
CA LEU A 95 -9.85 -0.76 13.55
C LEU A 95 -11.03 -0.79 12.55
N PRO A 96 -12.24 -0.34 12.96
CA PRO A 96 -13.43 -0.24 12.10
C PRO A 96 -13.31 0.80 10.97
N LEU A 97 -14.28 0.79 10.04
CA LEU A 97 -14.48 1.85 9.05
C LEU A 97 -14.50 3.23 9.73
N GLY A 98 -13.68 4.17 9.26
CA GLY A 98 -13.56 5.51 9.86
C GLY A 98 -12.46 5.66 10.91
N VAL A 99 -11.52 4.73 10.99
CA VAL A 99 -10.38 4.85 11.90
C VAL A 99 -9.39 5.90 11.42
N THR A 100 -9.12 6.83 12.33
CA THR A 100 -8.05 7.83 12.22
C THR A 100 -6.86 7.37 13.04
N ILE A 101 -5.69 7.23 12.40
CA ILE A 101 -4.42 7.06 13.11
C ILE A 101 -3.74 8.42 13.16
N THR A 102 -3.66 9.01 14.34
CA THR A 102 -2.87 10.22 14.61
C THR A 102 -1.50 9.83 15.15
N ARG A 103 -0.44 10.24 14.44
CA ARG A 103 0.94 10.24 14.97
C ARG A 103 1.45 11.66 14.97
N THR A 104 2.32 11.98 15.93
CA THR A 104 3.04 13.25 16.02
C THR A 104 4.54 12.95 15.96
N GLY A 105 5.28 13.59 15.07
CA GLY A 105 6.75 13.50 15.03
C GLY A 105 7.40 13.89 13.69
N THR A 106 8.73 13.92 13.67
CA THR A 106 9.55 14.14 12.46
C THR A 106 9.65 12.85 11.65
N ASN A 107 9.61 12.93 10.31
CA ASN A 107 9.84 11.84 9.35
C ASN A 107 9.53 10.44 9.87
N ALA A 108 8.31 9.96 9.62
CA ALA A 108 7.83 8.70 10.16
C ALA A 108 7.55 7.68 9.06
N VAL A 109 7.91 6.43 9.36
CA VAL A 109 7.37 5.27 8.66
C VAL A 109 6.29 4.66 9.55
N VAL A 110 5.08 4.55 9.02
CA VAL A 110 3.95 3.86 9.66
C VAL A 110 3.73 2.56 8.93
N THR A 111 3.78 1.44 9.65
CA THR A 111 3.47 0.13 9.11
C THR A 111 2.20 -0.38 9.77
N ILE A 112 1.20 -0.73 8.95
CA ILE A 112 -0.09 -1.23 9.40
C ILE A 112 -0.25 -2.65 8.83
N PRO A 113 -0.29 -3.70 9.67
CA PRO A 113 -0.58 -5.05 9.21
C PRO A 113 -2.06 -5.16 8.86
N ILE A 114 -2.35 -5.61 7.64
CA ILE A 114 -3.71 -5.77 7.11
C ILE A 114 -3.92 -7.22 6.66
N THR A 115 -5.10 -7.76 6.97
CA THR A 115 -5.55 -9.06 6.46
C THR A 115 -6.93 -8.90 5.83
N ILE A 116 -7.05 -9.28 4.56
CA ILE A 116 -8.30 -9.25 3.79
C ILE A 116 -8.65 -10.67 3.34
N VAL A 117 -9.89 -11.09 3.58
CA VAL A 117 -10.38 -12.43 3.24
C VAL A 117 -11.26 -12.46 1.99
N ALA A 118 -11.83 -11.33 1.59
CA ALA A 118 -12.64 -11.24 0.38
C ALA A 118 -11.73 -10.98 -0.84
N PRO A 119 -11.76 -11.84 -1.87
CA PRO A 119 -11.00 -11.60 -3.10
C PRO A 119 -11.43 -10.31 -3.79
N GLY A 120 -10.49 -9.66 -4.49
CA GLY A 120 -10.76 -8.46 -5.25
C GLY A 120 -9.62 -7.46 -5.25
N ASN A 121 -9.86 -6.31 -5.88
CA ASN A 121 -8.88 -5.24 -6.01
C ASN A 121 -9.21 -4.14 -5.01
N TYR A 122 -8.22 -3.77 -4.20
CA TYR A 122 -8.36 -2.76 -3.17
C TYR A 122 -7.38 -1.62 -3.41
N THR A 123 -7.84 -0.39 -3.23
CA THR A 123 -7.00 0.80 -3.32
C THR A 123 -6.95 1.46 -1.96
N PHE A 124 -5.74 1.77 -1.51
CA PHE A 124 -5.46 2.52 -0.30
C PHE A 124 -4.93 3.89 -0.70
N GLY A 125 -5.36 4.94 -0.01
CA GLY A 125 -4.91 6.29 -0.27
C GLY A 125 -5.03 7.15 0.97
N ILE A 126 -4.50 8.36 0.90
CA ILE A 126 -4.66 9.39 1.93
C ILE A 126 -5.65 10.42 1.37
N SER A 127 -6.70 10.75 2.12
CA SER A 127 -7.73 11.67 1.63
C SER A 127 -7.45 13.13 1.99
N VAL A 128 -6.73 13.38 3.09
CA VAL A 128 -6.47 14.72 3.64
C VAL A 128 -5.08 14.73 4.26
N LEU A 129 -4.31 15.78 3.97
CA LEU A 129 -3.07 16.12 4.66
C LEU A 129 -3.17 17.59 5.01
N GLU A 130 -3.14 17.90 6.30
CA GLU A 130 -3.18 19.28 6.78
C GLU A 130 -1.86 19.59 7.48
N ASP A 131 -1.36 20.80 7.27
CA ASP A 131 -0.28 21.37 8.07
C ASP A 131 -0.90 22.36 9.06
N ASN A 132 -0.65 22.16 10.35
CA ASN A 132 -1.23 22.97 11.44
C ASN A 132 -0.36 24.20 11.80
N TRP A 133 0.79 24.37 11.16
CA TRP A 133 1.78 25.37 11.55
C TRP A 133 1.36 26.83 11.27
N TYR A 134 0.35 27.08 10.43
CA TYR A 134 -0.18 28.42 10.15
C TYR A 134 -1.71 28.53 10.26
N PRO A 135 -2.28 28.72 11.47
CA PRO A 135 -3.73 28.69 11.68
C PRO A 135 -4.50 29.93 11.14
N THR A 136 -3.84 30.95 10.57
CA THR A 136 -4.48 32.26 10.27
C THR A 136 -4.13 32.94 8.95
N SER A 137 -3.49 32.27 7.98
CA SER A 137 -3.12 32.89 6.68
C SER A 137 -3.53 32.03 5.49
N PRO A 138 -4.06 32.59 4.37
CA PRO A 138 -4.73 31.82 3.32
C PRO A 138 -3.78 31.12 2.34
N VAL A 139 -2.49 30.97 2.68
CA VAL A 139 -1.56 30.19 1.87
C VAL A 139 -1.49 28.81 2.49
N VAL A 140 -2.41 27.95 2.06
CA VAL A 140 -2.26 26.50 2.22
C VAL A 140 -0.96 26.12 1.53
N ASP A 141 0.05 25.75 2.32
CA ASP A 141 1.18 25.02 1.79
C ASP A 141 0.59 23.77 1.15
N ALA A 142 0.59 23.72 -0.18
CA ALA A 142 -0.06 22.64 -0.91
C ALA A 142 0.83 21.41 -0.72
N CYS A 143 0.49 20.59 0.29
CA CYS A 143 1.10 19.28 0.49
C CYS A 143 1.12 18.55 -0.85
N ASN A 144 2.31 18.16 -1.32
CA ASN A 144 2.42 17.38 -2.55
C ASN A 144 2.01 15.94 -2.21
N PHE A 145 0.73 15.63 -2.41
CA PHE A 145 0.17 14.31 -2.19
C PHE A 145 0.37 13.45 -3.44
N ASP A 146 1.15 12.38 -3.28
CA ASP A 146 1.19 11.32 -4.26
C ASP A 146 1.23 9.99 -3.52
N GLY A 147 0.14 9.22 -3.61
CA GLY A 147 0.17 7.86 -3.12
C GLY A 147 -1.21 7.31 -2.84
N THR A 148 -1.98 7.05 -3.88
CA THR A 148 -2.81 5.85 -3.83
C THR A 148 -1.93 4.67 -4.21
N ASP A 149 -2.07 3.54 -3.52
CA ASP A 149 -1.48 2.28 -3.94
C ASP A 149 -2.54 1.19 -3.94
N ALA A 150 -2.37 0.17 -4.77
CA ALA A 150 -3.35 -0.88 -4.98
C ALA A 150 -2.79 -2.25 -4.62
N ILE A 151 -3.67 -3.11 -4.13
CA ILE A 151 -3.39 -4.52 -3.87
C ILE A 151 -4.48 -5.40 -4.47
N THR A 152 -4.06 -6.52 -5.03
CA THR A 152 -4.96 -7.59 -5.46
C THR A 152 -5.00 -8.69 -4.40
N ILE A 153 -6.20 -9.08 -3.98
CA ILE A 153 -6.40 -10.21 -3.08
C ILE A 153 -6.86 -11.40 -3.92
N ASP A 154 -5.97 -12.35 -4.10
CA ASP A 154 -6.21 -13.54 -4.92
C ASP A 154 -7.04 -14.57 -4.15
N PRO A 155 -8.05 -15.18 -4.79
CA PRO A 155 -8.84 -16.25 -4.16
C PRO A 155 -8.00 -17.49 -3.88
N THR A 156 -8.30 -18.17 -2.77
CA THR A 156 -7.70 -19.47 -2.47
C THR A 156 -8.23 -20.54 -3.41
N ASN A 157 -7.31 -21.33 -3.97
CA ASN A 157 -7.65 -22.47 -4.79
C ASN A 157 -8.36 -23.53 -3.96
N THR A 158 -9.44 -24.08 -4.50
CA THR A 158 -10.08 -25.28 -3.95
C THR A 158 -10.39 -26.27 -5.07
N ILE A 159 -10.39 -27.55 -4.75
CA ILE A 159 -10.83 -28.62 -5.63
C ILE A 159 -11.64 -29.63 -4.82
N ALA A 160 -12.82 -29.99 -5.31
CA ALA A 160 -13.69 -30.97 -4.67
C ALA A 160 -14.36 -31.85 -5.72
N LEU A 161 -14.43 -33.16 -5.47
CA LEU A 161 -15.16 -34.08 -6.33
C LEU A 161 -16.62 -33.65 -6.40
N SER A 162 -17.13 -33.47 -7.63
CA SER A 162 -18.49 -33.02 -7.91
C SER A 162 -19.33 -34.08 -8.62
N SER A 163 -18.68 -35.06 -9.26
CA SER A 163 -19.33 -36.29 -9.73
C SER A 163 -19.67 -37.21 -8.55
N ALA A 164 -20.41 -38.30 -8.82
CA ALA A 164 -20.80 -39.25 -7.79
C ALA A 164 -19.58 -39.85 -7.06
N ALA A 165 -19.71 -40.10 -5.75
CA ALA A 165 -18.64 -40.69 -4.96
C ALA A 165 -18.16 -42.03 -5.56
N GLY A 166 -16.84 -42.23 -5.63
CA GLY A 166 -16.23 -43.42 -6.23
C GLY A 166 -16.01 -43.34 -7.74
N THR A 167 -16.46 -42.27 -8.40
CA THR A 167 -16.10 -42.03 -9.82
C THR A 167 -14.62 -41.70 -10.01
N ASP A 168 -13.95 -41.22 -8.97
CA ASP A 168 -12.51 -40.99 -8.92
C ASP A 168 -11.68 -42.29 -8.82
N ALA A 169 -12.30 -43.43 -8.49
CA ALA A 169 -11.66 -44.73 -8.36
C ALA A 169 -12.47 -45.84 -9.07
N GLN A 170 -12.54 -45.77 -10.41
CA GLN A 170 -13.33 -46.70 -11.22
C GLN A 170 -12.54 -47.95 -11.65
N THR A 171 -13.20 -49.10 -11.64
CA THR A 171 -12.76 -50.30 -12.36
C THR A 171 -13.62 -50.50 -13.60
N VAL A 172 -13.04 -50.28 -14.78
CA VAL A 172 -13.73 -50.44 -16.08
C VAL A 172 -12.98 -51.44 -16.96
N CYS A 173 -13.71 -52.08 -17.89
CA CYS A 173 -13.08 -52.90 -18.92
C CYS A 173 -12.40 -52.01 -19.96
N ILE A 174 -11.28 -52.49 -20.53
CA ILE A 174 -10.62 -51.85 -21.67
C ILE A 174 -11.63 -51.60 -22.80
N ASN A 175 -11.52 -50.46 -23.49
CA ASN A 175 -12.44 -50.00 -24.53
C ASN A 175 -13.87 -49.70 -24.05
N THR A 176 -14.12 -49.65 -22.73
CA THR A 176 -15.38 -49.15 -22.16
C THR A 176 -15.19 -47.74 -21.63
N GLY A 177 -16.08 -46.83 -21.99
CA GLY A 177 -16.01 -45.44 -21.54
C GLY A 177 -16.08 -45.32 -20.01
N LEU A 178 -15.32 -44.38 -19.47
CA LEU A 178 -15.41 -44.00 -18.05
C LEU A 178 -16.74 -43.29 -17.80
N VAL A 179 -17.25 -43.40 -16.57
CA VAL A 179 -18.16 -42.36 -16.06
C VAL A 179 -17.33 -41.10 -15.89
N ASN A 180 -17.79 -39.98 -16.45
CA ASN A 180 -17.06 -38.72 -16.37
C ASN A 180 -16.78 -38.34 -14.91
N ILE A 181 -15.52 -37.99 -14.64
CA ILE A 181 -15.08 -37.56 -13.32
C ILE A 181 -15.00 -36.04 -13.37
N THR A 182 -15.77 -35.36 -12.53
CA THR A 182 -15.81 -33.90 -12.50
C THR A 182 -15.42 -33.40 -11.13
N TYR A 183 -14.57 -32.38 -11.09
CA TYR A 183 -14.20 -31.66 -9.88
C TYR A 183 -14.60 -30.20 -10.01
N ALA A 184 -15.36 -29.71 -9.03
CA ALA A 184 -15.62 -28.28 -8.88
C ALA A 184 -14.37 -27.62 -8.31
N THR A 185 -13.99 -26.48 -8.88
CA THR A 185 -12.82 -25.70 -8.47
C THR A 185 -13.23 -24.29 -8.11
N THR A 186 -12.43 -23.60 -7.31
CA THR A 186 -12.55 -22.15 -7.11
C THR A 186 -11.17 -21.53 -7.14
N GLY A 187 -11.08 -20.27 -7.55
CA GLY A 187 -9.85 -19.46 -7.50
C GLY A 187 -8.79 -19.79 -8.54
N ALA A 188 -8.84 -20.97 -9.17
CA ALA A 188 -7.91 -21.38 -10.19
C ALA A 188 -8.15 -20.66 -11.52
N THR A 189 -7.08 -20.44 -12.29
CA THR A 189 -7.16 -19.96 -13.68
C THR A 189 -6.93 -21.08 -14.70
N GLY A 190 -6.69 -22.30 -14.22
CA GLY A 190 -6.45 -23.46 -15.04
C GLY A 190 -6.20 -24.72 -14.20
N ALA A 191 -6.02 -25.84 -14.90
CA ALA A 191 -5.59 -27.10 -14.30
C ALA A 191 -4.70 -27.87 -15.27
N THR A 192 -3.84 -28.71 -14.72
CA THR A 192 -3.00 -29.65 -15.46
C THR A 192 -3.31 -31.08 -15.00
N PHE A 193 -3.21 -32.02 -15.92
CA PHE A 193 -3.58 -33.42 -15.72
C PHE A 193 -2.40 -34.31 -16.06
N SER A 194 -2.11 -35.29 -15.22
CA SER A 194 -1.06 -36.28 -15.43
C SER A 194 -1.49 -37.67 -14.94
N GLY A 195 -0.82 -38.73 -15.41
CA GLY A 195 -1.10 -40.11 -15.00
C GLY A 195 -2.34 -40.76 -15.64
N LEU A 196 -3.03 -40.06 -16.54
CA LEU A 196 -4.19 -40.60 -17.26
C LEU A 196 -3.79 -41.73 -18.24
N PRO A 197 -4.59 -42.80 -18.38
CA PRO A 197 -4.36 -43.83 -19.39
C PRO A 197 -4.56 -43.31 -20.81
N ALA A 198 -3.98 -43.99 -21.79
CA ALA A 198 -4.21 -43.67 -23.20
C ALA A 198 -5.71 -43.77 -23.55
N GLY A 199 -6.22 -42.78 -24.29
CA GLY A 199 -7.65 -42.66 -24.63
C GLY A 199 -8.51 -41.92 -23.60
N VAL A 200 -7.91 -41.47 -22.49
CA VAL A 200 -8.54 -40.61 -21.48
C VAL A 200 -7.84 -39.26 -21.45
N SER A 201 -8.62 -38.18 -21.32
CA SER A 201 -8.12 -36.81 -21.28
C SER A 201 -8.79 -36.00 -20.19
N GLY A 202 -8.04 -35.05 -19.64
CA GLY A 202 -8.55 -34.02 -18.74
C GLY A 202 -8.75 -32.69 -19.47
N SER A 203 -9.76 -31.94 -19.05
CA SER A 203 -10.01 -30.56 -19.50
C SER A 203 -10.44 -29.72 -18.30
N TRP A 204 -10.18 -28.41 -18.36
CA TRP A 204 -10.67 -27.47 -17.34
C TRP A 204 -11.33 -26.29 -18.04
N ALA A 205 -12.57 -26.01 -17.65
CA ALA A 205 -13.35 -24.89 -18.17
C ALA A 205 -14.43 -24.49 -17.16
N ALA A 206 -14.71 -23.18 -17.06
CA ALA A 206 -15.75 -22.63 -16.21
C ALA A 206 -15.70 -23.20 -14.77
N ASP A 207 -14.50 -23.19 -14.17
CA ASP A 207 -14.24 -23.68 -12.83
C ASP A 207 -14.51 -25.18 -12.60
N VAL A 208 -14.58 -25.99 -13.66
CA VAL A 208 -14.76 -27.45 -13.56
C VAL A 208 -13.63 -28.19 -14.28
N ALA A 209 -12.89 -29.02 -13.53
CA ALA A 209 -11.99 -30.02 -14.10
C ALA A 209 -12.76 -31.28 -14.46
N THR A 210 -12.64 -31.75 -15.70
CA THR A 210 -13.41 -32.88 -16.24
C THR A 210 -12.46 -33.90 -16.87
N ILE A 211 -12.47 -35.13 -16.35
CA ILE A 211 -11.75 -36.29 -16.91
C ILE A 211 -12.76 -37.19 -17.62
N THR A 212 -12.52 -37.46 -18.90
CA THR A 212 -13.42 -38.25 -19.75
C THR A 212 -12.62 -39.05 -20.77
N GLY A 213 -13.25 -40.07 -21.34
CA GLY A 213 -12.69 -40.84 -22.43
C GLY A 213 -12.87 -42.34 -22.25
N THR A 214 -12.15 -43.10 -23.08
CA THR A 214 -12.21 -44.56 -23.13
C THR A 214 -10.78 -45.11 -23.07
N PRO A 215 -10.37 -45.79 -21.99
CA PRO A 215 -9.02 -46.31 -21.85
C PRO A 215 -8.74 -47.40 -22.89
N THR A 216 -7.61 -47.26 -23.59
CA THR A 216 -7.13 -48.20 -24.62
C THR A 216 -6.00 -49.10 -24.13
N VAL A 217 -5.60 -48.95 -22.86
CA VAL A 217 -4.57 -49.76 -22.20
C VAL A 217 -5.10 -50.25 -20.86
N SER A 218 -4.91 -51.53 -20.57
CA SER A 218 -5.24 -52.13 -19.28
C SER A 218 -4.12 -51.93 -18.27
N GLY A 219 -4.47 -51.60 -17.04
CA GLY A 219 -3.52 -51.48 -15.93
C GLY A 219 -4.10 -50.58 -14.83
N PRO A 220 -3.45 -50.53 -13.66
CA PRO A 220 -3.71 -49.50 -12.68
C PRO A 220 -3.13 -48.17 -13.15
N PHE A 221 -3.94 -47.11 -13.10
CA PHE A 221 -3.50 -45.75 -13.41
C PHE A 221 -3.94 -44.83 -12.28
N THR A 222 -2.97 -44.18 -11.63
CA THR A 222 -3.23 -43.09 -10.68
C THR A 222 -3.02 -41.79 -11.42
N TYR A 223 -4.01 -40.91 -11.36
CA TYR A 223 -3.95 -39.61 -11.99
C TYR A 223 -3.83 -38.49 -10.96
N THR A 224 -3.28 -37.36 -11.39
CA THR A 224 -3.18 -36.16 -10.57
C THR A 224 -3.76 -34.98 -11.35
N ILE A 225 -4.56 -34.17 -10.66
CA ILE A 225 -5.01 -32.86 -11.14
C ILE A 225 -4.31 -31.80 -10.28
N ASN A 226 -3.52 -30.94 -10.91
CA ASN A 226 -2.93 -29.78 -10.25
C ASN A 226 -3.61 -28.51 -10.75
N LEU A 227 -4.17 -27.72 -9.84
CA LEU A 227 -4.69 -26.39 -10.17
C LEU A 227 -3.55 -25.41 -10.43
N THR A 228 -3.78 -24.47 -11.34
CA THR A 228 -2.84 -23.39 -11.68
C THR A 228 -3.52 -22.03 -11.53
N GLY A 229 -2.72 -20.98 -11.34
CA GLY A 229 -3.22 -19.65 -11.00
C GLY A 229 -3.76 -19.56 -9.57
N GLY A 230 -4.43 -18.45 -9.26
CA GLY A 230 -4.97 -18.19 -7.93
C GLY A 230 -3.94 -18.31 -6.83
N CYS A 231 -4.41 -18.63 -5.63
CA CYS A 231 -3.56 -18.76 -4.46
C CYS A 231 -3.56 -20.16 -3.84
N GLY A 232 -2.37 -20.62 -3.47
CA GLY A 232 -2.15 -21.95 -2.90
C GLY A 232 -1.95 -23.02 -3.98
N THR A 233 -1.00 -23.92 -3.75
CA THR A 233 -0.79 -25.10 -4.59
C THR A 233 -1.75 -26.19 -4.15
N VAL A 234 -2.82 -26.40 -4.90
CA VAL A 234 -3.85 -27.41 -4.60
C VAL A 234 -3.85 -28.49 -5.67
N SER A 235 -3.81 -29.73 -5.23
CA SER A 235 -3.90 -30.91 -6.09
C SER A 235 -4.82 -31.97 -5.51
N THR A 236 -5.32 -32.85 -6.37
CA THR A 236 -6.06 -34.04 -5.98
C THR A 236 -5.59 -35.23 -6.82
N THR A 237 -5.75 -36.43 -6.28
CA THR A 237 -5.35 -37.70 -6.91
C THR A 237 -6.50 -38.68 -6.88
N GLY A 238 -6.64 -39.49 -7.93
CA GLY A 238 -7.56 -40.63 -8.01
C GLY A 238 -6.89 -41.86 -8.60
#